data_AF-A0A3D4X7U4-F1
#
_entry.id   AF-A0A3D4X7U4-F1
#
_cell.length_a   1.000
_cell.length_b   1.000
_cell.length_c   1.000
_cell.angle_alpha   90.00
_cell.angle_beta   90.00
_cell.angle_gamma   90.00
#
_symmetry.space_group_name_H-M   'P 1'
#
loop_
_entity.id
_entity.type
_entity.pdbx_description
1 polymer ?
#
loop_
_entity_poly.entity_id
_entity_poly.type
_entity_poly.pdbx_seq_one_letter_code
_entity_poly.pdbx_strand_id
1 'polypeptide(L)'
;MNDEIMLLNTINHLYDDISDLIKQKRSDVKNAVNNAMVSLYWRIGERLTKELTGTNKPEYGKRVVFEICKRLSAEYGTGFDKAAVSRMINFYQEFPDYEKVVTLSQQLTWS
;
A
#
# COMPACT_ATOMS: atom_id res chain seq x y z
N MET A 1 -42.35 17.26 -25.64
CA MET A 1 -41.73 18.26 -24.74
C MET A 1 -41.67 17.77 -23.29
N ASN A 2 -42.79 17.42 -22.62
CA ASN A 2 -42.72 16.84 -21.26
C ASN A 2 -42.06 15.46 -21.21
N ASP A 3 -42.33 14.58 -22.17
CA ASP A 3 -41.76 13.22 -22.17
C ASP A 3 -40.24 13.21 -22.40
N GLU A 4 -39.71 14.13 -23.20
CA GLU A 4 -38.26 14.29 -23.41
C GLU A 4 -37.55 14.81 -22.16
N ILE A 5 -38.16 15.76 -21.44
CA ILE A 5 -37.62 16.28 -20.18
C ILE A 5 -37.63 15.17 -19.11
N MET A 6 -38.70 14.37 -19.04
CA MET A 6 -38.79 13.23 -18.12
C MET A 6 -37.77 12.13 -18.45
N LEU A 7 -37.57 11.84 -19.73
CA LEU A 7 -36.55 10.88 -20.18
C LEU A 7 -35.14 11.35 -19.81
N LEU A 8 -34.81 12.62 -20.04
CA LEU A 8 -33.50 13.17 -19.72
C LEU A 8 -33.21 13.15 -18.22
N ASN A 9 -34.19 13.50 -17.37
CA ASN A 9 -34.06 13.41 -15.93
C ASN A 9 -33.83 11.97 -15.47
N THR A 10 -34.57 11.01 -16.04
CA THR A 10 -34.40 9.58 -15.73
C THR A 10 -33.00 9.09 -16.10
N ILE A 11 -32.49 9.50 -17.27
CA ILE A 11 -31.14 9.15 -17.72
C ILE A 11 -30.07 9.74 -16.79
N ASN A 12 -30.21 11.00 -16.39
CA ASN A 12 -29.25 11.65 -15.49
C ASN A 12 -29.20 10.96 -14.13
N HIS A 13 -30.38 10.67 -13.54
CA HIS A 13 -30.44 9.93 -12.27
C HIS A 13 -29.83 8.54 -12.38
N LEU A 14 -30.17 7.78 -13.42
CA LEU A 14 -29.60 6.45 -13.65
C LEU A 14 -28.08 6.50 -13.85
N TYR A 15 -27.60 7.51 -14.58
CA TYR A 15 -26.18 7.73 -14.79
C TYR A 15 -25.46 8.02 -13.47
N ASP A 16 -26.00 8.91 -12.65
CA ASP A 16 -25.43 9.26 -11.35
C ASP A 16 -25.39 8.05 -10.41
N ASP A 17 -26.48 7.28 -10.33
CA ASP A 17 -26.54 6.05 -9.54
C ASP A 17 -25.46 5.03 -9.97
N ILE A 18 -25.33 4.78 -11.28
CA ILE A 18 -24.30 3.87 -11.82
C ILE A 18 -22.89 4.43 -11.56
N SER A 19 -22.70 5.74 -11.75
CA SER A 19 -21.43 6.42 -11.53
C SER A 19 -20.98 6.29 -10.08
N ASP A 20 -21.91 6.45 -9.13
CA ASP A 20 -21.63 6.36 -7.71
C ASP A 20 -21.32 4.92 -7.27
N LEU A 21 -22.03 3.92 -7.83
CA LEU A 21 -21.67 2.51 -7.65
C LEU A 21 -20.25 2.20 -8.13
N ILE A 22 -19.85 2.74 -9.28
CA ILE A 22 -18.49 2.57 -9.82
C ILE A 22 -17.47 3.26 -8.92
N LYS A 23 -17.72 4.50 -8.49
CA LYS A 23 -16.81 5.24 -7.61
C LYS A 23 -16.62 4.51 -6.27
N GLN A 24 -17.70 4.03 -5.67
CA GLN A 24 -17.66 3.28 -4.42
C GLN A 24 -16.78 2.03 -4.56
N LYS A 25 -17.03 1.20 -5.58
CA LYS A 25 -16.26 -0.04 -5.77
C LYS A 25 -14.79 0.21 -6.12
N ARG A 26 -14.50 1.27 -6.87
CA ARG A 26 -13.11 1.70 -7.10
C ARG A 26 -12.41 2.13 -5.80
N SER A 27 -13.12 2.84 -4.92
CA SER A 27 -12.60 3.21 -3.61
C SER A 27 -12.35 1.98 -2.73
N ASP A 28 -13.28 1.01 -2.71
CA ASP A 28 -13.13 -0.25 -1.98
C ASP A 28 -11.85 -1.00 -2.42
N VAL A 29 -11.61 -1.11 -3.74
CA VAL A 29 -10.41 -1.76 -4.29
C VAL A 29 -9.14 -1.01 -3.89
N LYS A 30 -9.14 0.32 -4.01
CA LYS A 30 -7.99 1.15 -3.59
C LYS A 30 -7.66 0.93 -2.11
N ASN A 31 -8.66 0.93 -1.24
CA ASN A 31 -8.49 0.73 0.20
C ASN A 31 -7.93 -0.67 0.49
N ALA A 32 -8.47 -1.71 -0.16
CA ALA A 32 -7.99 -3.08 -0.01
C ALA A 32 -6.52 -3.23 -0.43
N VAL A 33 -6.14 -2.64 -1.58
CA VAL A 33 -4.76 -2.64 -2.05
C VAL A 33 -3.86 -1.87 -1.07
N ASN A 34 -4.26 -0.68 -0.63
CA ASN A 34 -3.47 0.11 0.31
C ASN A 34 -3.18 -0.65 1.62
N ASN A 35 -4.21 -1.28 2.20
CA ASN A 35 -4.06 -2.10 3.42
C ASN A 35 -3.09 -3.26 3.21
N ALA A 36 -3.18 -3.94 2.06
CA ALA A 36 -2.27 -5.03 1.72
C ALA A 36 -0.82 -4.52 1.57
N MET A 37 -0.62 -3.36 0.93
CA MET A 37 0.70 -2.77 0.73
C MET A 37 1.33 -2.30 2.04
N VAL A 38 0.58 -1.64 2.92
CA VAL A 38 1.07 -1.25 4.25
C VAL A 38 1.50 -2.47 5.05
N SER A 39 0.68 -3.53 5.07
CA SER A 39 1.00 -4.79 5.73
C SER A 39 2.27 -5.44 5.15
N LEU A 40 2.40 -5.49 3.82
CA LEU A 40 3.57 -6.04 3.14
C LEU A 40 4.85 -5.28 3.53
N TYR A 41 4.83 -3.96 3.43
CA TYR A 41 5.98 -3.11 3.73
C TYR A 41 6.42 -3.22 5.18
N TRP A 42 5.46 -3.27 6.11
CA TRP A 42 5.76 -3.51 7.52
C TRP A 42 6.47 -4.85 7.74
N ARG A 43 5.95 -5.93 7.14
CA ARG A 43 6.51 -7.28 7.28
C ARG A 43 7.91 -7.41 6.66
N ILE A 44 8.15 -6.73 5.54
CA ILE A 44 9.49 -6.65 4.94
C ILE A 44 10.46 -5.98 5.92
N GLY A 45 10.02 -4.85 6.52
CA GLY A 45 10.77 -4.16 7.57
C GLY A 45 11.13 -5.08 8.73
N GLU A 46 10.13 -5.75 9.30
CA GLU A 46 10.31 -6.70 10.40
C GLU A 46 11.35 -7.78 10.06
N ARG A 47 11.20 -8.42 8.90
CA ARG A 47 12.08 -9.52 8.48
C ARG A 47 13.52 -9.06 8.29
N LEU A 48 13.72 -7.87 7.71
CA LEU A 48 15.05 -7.31 7.49
C LEU A 48 15.68 -6.83 8.80
N THR A 49 14.93 -6.16 9.68
CA THR A 49 15.45 -5.76 10.98
C THR A 49 15.92 -6.98 11.78
N LYS A 50 15.15 -8.09 11.79
CA LYS A 50 15.58 -9.35 12.45
C LYS A 50 16.91 -9.89 11.90
N GLU A 51 17.15 -9.77 10.59
CA GLU A 51 18.42 -10.19 9.97
C GLU A 51 19.60 -9.30 10.38
N LEU A 52 19.34 -8.00 10.48
CA LEU A 52 20.35 -6.98 10.72
C LEU A 52 20.73 -6.85 12.19
N THR A 53 19.83 -7.16 13.13
CA THR A 53 20.07 -7.08 14.58
C THR A 53 20.79 -8.31 15.15
N GLY A 54 21.10 -9.32 14.34
CA GLY A 54 21.96 -10.45 14.77
C GLY A 54 23.38 -10.01 15.16
N THR A 55 24.25 -10.97 15.50
CA THR A 55 25.69 -10.74 15.83
C THR A 55 26.55 -10.27 14.64
N ASN A 56 25.92 -9.64 13.66
CA ASN A 56 26.49 -9.31 12.37
C ASN A 56 27.13 -7.92 12.39
N LYS A 57 28.26 -7.78 11.70
CA LYS A 57 28.97 -6.49 11.59
C LYS A 57 28.20 -5.50 10.71
N PRO A 58 28.38 -4.18 10.91
CA PRO A 58 27.75 -3.16 10.07
C PRO A 58 27.96 -3.37 8.55
N GLU A 59 29.12 -3.86 8.13
CA GLU A 59 29.44 -4.16 6.73
C GLU A 59 28.59 -5.31 6.15
N TYR A 60 28.27 -6.32 6.97
CA TYR A 60 27.39 -7.41 6.58
C TYR A 60 25.99 -6.86 6.29
N GLY A 61 25.45 -6.06 7.21
CA GLY A 61 24.11 -5.51 7.07
C GLY A 61 23.97 -4.64 5.81
N LYS A 62 24.98 -3.80 5.52
CA LYS A 62 25.02 -3.01 4.28
C LYS A 62 24.98 -3.90 3.03
N ARG A 63 25.72 -5.01 3.01
CA ARG A 63 25.75 -5.93 1.87
C ARG A 63 24.42 -6.67 1.70
N VAL A 64 23.80 -7.12 2.79
CA VAL A 64 22.49 -7.80 2.76
C VAL A 64 21.43 -6.88 2.16
N VAL A 65 21.32 -5.65 2.67
CA VAL A 65 20.35 -4.67 2.15
C VAL A 65 20.59 -4.41 0.67
N PHE A 66 21.84 -4.19 0.26
CA PHE A 66 22.18 -3.93 -1.15
C PHE A 66 21.73 -5.07 -2.08
N GLU A 67 22.08 -6.32 -1.75
CA GLU A 67 21.73 -7.48 -2.60
C GLU A 67 20.22 -7.74 -2.63
N ILE A 68 19.53 -7.58 -1.50
CA ILE A 68 18.07 -7.70 -1.43
C ILE A 68 17.41 -6.65 -2.32
N CYS A 69 17.78 -5.38 -2.19
CA CYS A 69 17.19 -4.30 -2.97
C CYS A 69 17.39 -4.53 -4.47
N LYS A 70 18.59 -4.96 -4.87
CA LYS A 70 18.91 -5.25 -6.27
C LYS A 70 18.00 -6.34 -6.84
N ARG A 71 17.81 -7.44 -6.10
CA ARG A 71 16.95 -8.55 -6.53
C ARG A 71 15.48 -8.15 -6.57
N LEU A 72 14.98 -7.53 -5.50
CA LEU A 72 13.59 -7.10 -5.43
C LEU A 72 13.27 -6.05 -6.51
N SER A 73 14.18 -5.11 -6.77
CA SER A 73 13.98 -4.11 -7.83
C SER A 73 13.94 -4.73 -9.22
N ALA A 74 14.76 -5.75 -9.47
CA ALA A 74 14.77 -6.45 -10.75
C ALA A 74 13.50 -7.28 -10.99
N GLU A 75 12.93 -7.86 -9.93
CA GLU A 75 11.75 -8.73 -10.03
C GLU A 75 10.43 -7.97 -9.91
N TYR A 76 10.35 -6.99 -9.02
CA TYR A 76 9.11 -6.29 -8.63
C TYR A 76 9.10 -4.78 -8.97
N GLY A 77 10.20 -4.25 -9.50
CA GLY A 77 10.29 -2.86 -9.97
C GLY A 77 10.72 -1.84 -8.90
N THR A 78 10.59 -0.56 -9.25
CA THR A 78 11.16 0.58 -8.50
C THR A 78 10.60 0.77 -7.09
N GLY A 79 9.49 0.12 -6.75
CA GLY A 79 8.93 0.11 -5.40
C GLY A 79 9.79 -0.60 -4.35
N PHE A 80 10.87 -1.27 -4.76
CA PHE A 80 11.76 -2.04 -3.89
C PHE A 80 13.23 -1.67 -4.04
N ASP A 81 13.49 -0.42 -4.43
CA ASP A 81 14.84 0.13 -4.43
C ASP A 81 15.41 0.30 -3.02
N LYS A 82 16.67 0.73 -2.94
CA LYS A 82 17.36 0.95 -1.65
C LYS A 82 16.61 1.93 -0.75
N ALA A 83 16.02 2.98 -1.31
CA ALA A 83 15.31 3.98 -0.53
C ALA A 83 14.00 3.40 0.01
N ALA A 84 13.26 2.65 -0.80
CA ALA A 84 12.02 2.00 -0.41
C ALA A 84 12.26 0.95 0.67
N VAL A 85 13.24 0.06 0.50
CA VAL A 85 13.58 -0.95 1.51
C VAL A 85 14.07 -0.32 2.81
N SER A 86 14.84 0.78 2.75
CA SER A 86 15.25 1.51 3.95
C SER A 86 14.03 2.11 4.68
N ARG A 87 13.05 2.65 3.96
CA ARG A 87 11.78 3.10 4.54
C ARG A 87 10.99 1.96 5.18
N MET A 88 10.98 0.77 4.58
CA MET A 88 10.32 -0.41 5.15
C MET A 88 10.97 -0.83 6.48
N ILE A 89 12.30 -0.85 6.55
CA ILE A 89 13.05 -1.11 7.79
C ILE A 89 12.70 -0.08 8.86
N ASN A 90 12.76 1.22 8.52
CA ASN A 90 12.43 2.28 9.47
C ASN A 90 10.98 2.21 9.93
N PHE A 91 10.05 1.88 9.02
CA PHE A 91 8.63 1.74 9.34
C PHE A 91 8.39 0.71 10.44
N TYR A 92 9.03 -0.46 10.36
CA TYR A 92 8.97 -1.45 11.44
C TYR A 92 9.61 -0.94 12.73
N GLN A 93 10.77 -0.29 12.65
CA GLN A 93 11.50 0.20 13.83
C GLN A 93 10.73 1.30 14.58
N GLU A 94 10.03 2.17 13.86
CA GLU A 94 9.23 3.25 14.45
C GLU A 94 7.87 2.75 14.96
N PHE A 95 7.28 1.77 14.29
CA PHE A 95 5.95 1.23 14.62
C PHE A 95 5.99 -0.30 14.79
N PRO A 96 6.64 -0.84 15.85
CA PRO A 96 6.83 -2.28 16.01
C PRO A 96 5.55 -3.05 16.39
N ASP A 97 4.46 -2.34 16.72
CA ASP A 97 3.18 -2.94 17.07
C ASP A 97 2.32 -3.11 15.81
N TYR A 98 2.28 -4.34 15.29
CA TYR A 98 1.55 -4.66 14.07
C TYR A 98 0.03 -4.47 14.21
N GLU A 99 -0.56 -4.70 15.38
CA GLU A 99 -2.01 -4.54 15.58
C GLU A 99 -2.42 -3.09 15.41
N LYS A 100 -1.61 -2.15 15.92
CA LYS A 100 -1.82 -0.72 15.72
C LYS A 100 -1.70 -0.34 14.24
N VAL A 101 -0.70 -0.87 13.53
CA VAL A 101 -0.50 -0.61 12.10
C VAL A 101 -1.69 -1.09 11.27
N VAL A 102 -2.17 -2.32 11.51
CA VAL A 102 -3.33 -2.87 10.79
C VAL A 102 -4.57 -2.02 11.08
N THR A 103 -4.82 -1.70 12.34
CA THR A 103 -6.00 -0.90 12.74
C THR A 103 -5.98 0.48 12.10
N LEU A 104 -4.85 1.17 12.11
CA LEU A 104 -4.71 2.50 11.50
C LEU A 104 -4.79 2.45 9.97
N SER A 105 -4.23 1.41 9.33
CA SER A 105 -4.26 1.27 7.88
C SER A 105 -5.68 1.23 7.32
N GLN A 106 -6.60 0.56 8.04
CA GLN A 106 -8.01 0.48 7.66
C GLN A 106 -8.73 1.83 7.65
N GLN A 107 -8.18 2.85 8.33
CA GLN A 107 -8.72 4.21 8.38
C GLN A 107 -8.12 5.12 7.30
N LEU A 108 -7.11 4.66 6.56
CA LEU A 108 -6.46 5.46 5.51
C LEU A 108 -7.28 5.42 4.22
N THR A 109 -7.98 6.51 3.94
CA THR A 109 -8.83 6.67 2.74
C THR A 109 -8.14 7.36 1.57
N TRP A 110 -6.84 7.65 1.67
CA TRP A 110 -6.12 8.51 0.72
C TRP A 110 -5.17 7.69 -0.17
N SER A 111 -5.41 7.70 -1.48
CA SER A 111 -4.48 7.51 -2.62
C SER A 111 -5.19 7.78 -3.96
#